data_AF-A0AAE1AA35-F1
#
_entry.id   AF-A0AAE1AA35-F1
#
_cell.length_a   1.000
_cell.length_b   1.000
_cell.length_c   1.000
_cell.angle_alpha   90.00
_cell.angle_beta   90.00
_cell.angle_gamma   90.00
#
_symmetry.space_group_name_H-M   'P 1'
#
loop_
_entity.id
_entity.type
_entity.pdbx_description
1 polymer ?
#
loop_
_entity_poly.entity_id
_entity_poly.type
_entity_poly.pdbx_seq_one_letter_code
_entity_poly.pdbx_strand_id
1 'polypeptide(L)'
;MCLIYTFSCICLTQIADLGTVLCSNFSAVFPYYFEYDLDFSSYVQQQQAEIAVINSRFSSRDHIIMADFNTGPKVETAVSSDRVLAGEAPQNYQIWLSNGYSITYLTDDGRCTFCKDNPLVDYSNNAIDYVMFKGGYTAQPSQVAN
;
A
#
# COMPACT_ATOMS: atom_id res chain seq x y z
N MET A 1 -10.14 -7.90 -15.14
CA MET A 1 -11.06 -6.76 -15.37
C MET A 1 -10.57 -5.61 -14.51
N CYS A 2 -10.32 -4.43 -15.09
CA CYS A 2 -9.95 -3.26 -14.31
C CYS A 2 -11.18 -2.38 -14.10
N LEU A 3 -11.50 -2.11 -12.83
CA LEU A 3 -12.57 -1.22 -12.45
C LEU A 3 -11.95 0.10 -12.00
N ILE A 4 -12.32 1.18 -12.68
CA ILE A 4 -11.93 2.53 -12.29
C ILE A 4 -12.91 2.98 -11.22
N TYR A 5 -12.44 3.15 -9.97
CA TYR A 5 -13.23 3.69 -8.88
C TYR A 5 -12.67 5.04 -8.49
N THR A 6 -13.29 6.09 -9.04
CA THR A 6 -13.07 7.50 -8.77
C THR A 6 -11.62 7.98 -8.99
N PHE A 7 -10.62 7.42 -8.29
CA PHE A 7 -9.18 7.74 -8.40
C PHE A 7 -8.25 6.53 -8.36
N SER A 8 -8.74 5.35 -7.92
CA SER A 8 -7.96 4.12 -7.92
C SER A 8 -8.40 3.17 -9.03
N CYS A 9 -7.42 2.71 -9.81
CA CYS A 9 -7.61 1.64 -10.78
C CYS A 9 -7.45 0.30 -10.07
N ILE A 10 -8.54 -0.42 -9.83
CA ILE A 10 -8.49 -1.76 -9.22
C ILE A 10 -8.54 -2.78 -10.34
N CYS A 11 -7.43 -3.45 -10.59
CA CYS A 11 -7.39 -4.59 -11.49
C CYS A 11 -7.42 -5.90 -10.68
N LEU A 12 -8.36 -6.78 -11.00
CA LEU A 12 -8.45 -8.12 -10.39
C LEU A 12 -7.99 -9.18 -11.38
N THR A 13 -7.13 -10.08 -10.90
CA THR A 13 -6.70 -11.29 -11.61
C THR A 13 -6.70 -12.52 -10.70
N GLN A 14 -6.82 -13.69 -11.32
CA GLN A 14 -6.65 -14.99 -10.68
C GLN A 14 -5.36 -15.60 -11.22
N ILE A 15 -4.43 -15.93 -10.32
CA ILE A 15 -3.16 -16.57 -10.68
C ILE A 15 -3.21 -18.01 -10.20
N ALA A 16 -2.89 -18.96 -11.09
CA ALA A 16 -2.81 -20.37 -10.74
C ALA A 16 -1.87 -20.57 -9.55
N ASP A 17 -2.26 -21.42 -8.60
CA ASP A 17 -1.52 -21.78 -7.38
C ASP A 17 -1.25 -20.63 -6.38
N LEU A 18 -1.66 -19.40 -6.69
CA LEU A 18 -1.56 -18.23 -5.81
C LEU A 18 -2.93 -17.67 -5.39
N GLY A 19 -3.93 -17.72 -6.27
CA GLY A 19 -5.29 -17.24 -5.99
C GLY A 19 -5.55 -15.81 -6.45
N THR A 20 -6.34 -15.05 -5.68
CA THR A 20 -6.81 -13.71 -6.08
C THR A 20 -5.74 -12.66 -5.84
N VAL A 21 -5.37 -11.93 -6.89
CA VAL A 21 -4.48 -10.76 -6.79
C VAL A 21 -5.24 -9.51 -7.24
N LEU A 22 -5.18 -8.49 -6.39
CA LEU A 22 -5.66 -7.14 -6.66
C LEU A 22 -4.44 -6.26 -6.94
N CYS A 23 -4.49 -5.51 -8.03
CA CYS A 23 -3.54 -4.44 -8.31
C CYS A 23 -4.26 -3.10 -8.15
N SER A 24 -3.64 -2.14 -7.46
CA SER A 24 -4.21 -0.79 -7.29
C SER A 24 -3.15 0.30 -7.34
N ASN A 25 -3.61 1.54 -7.42
CA ASN A 25 -2.85 2.75 -7.14
C ASN A 25 -3.75 3.70 -6.34
N PHE A 26 -3.29 4.14 -5.19
CA PHE A 26 -4.01 5.01 -4.27
C PHE A 26 -3.55 6.47 -4.42
N SER A 27 -4.42 7.40 -4.10
CA SER A 27 -4.12 8.83 -4.28
C SER A 27 -2.87 9.28 -3.51
N ALA A 28 -1.92 9.93 -4.16
CA ALA A 28 -0.71 10.46 -3.51
C ALA A 28 -1.02 11.58 -2.49
N VAL A 29 -0.22 11.69 -1.42
CA VAL A 29 -0.46 12.69 -0.38
C VAL A 29 0.35 13.96 -0.61
N PHE A 30 -0.35 15.05 -0.90
CA PHE A 30 0.25 16.39 -1.01
C PHE A 30 -0.22 17.34 0.11
N PRO A 31 0.56 18.38 0.44
CA PRO A 31 0.19 19.37 1.46
C PRO A 31 -1.06 20.19 1.10
N TYR A 32 -1.36 20.35 -0.19
CA TYR A 32 -2.50 21.11 -0.70
C TYR A 32 -3.42 20.16 -1.44
N TYR A 33 -4.71 20.21 -1.14
CA TYR A 33 -5.72 19.44 -1.84
C TYR A 33 -6.25 20.25 -3.03
N PHE A 34 -6.13 19.71 -4.25
CA PHE A 34 -6.49 20.41 -5.49
C PHE A 34 -7.40 19.59 -6.42
N GLU A 35 -8.08 18.58 -5.90
CA GLU A 35 -9.15 17.89 -6.63
C GLU A 35 -10.43 18.73 -6.56
N TYR A 36 -10.85 19.29 -7.71
CA TYR A 36 -11.95 20.27 -7.75
C TYR A 36 -13.34 19.64 -7.74
N ASP A 37 -13.47 18.39 -8.20
CA ASP A 37 -14.76 17.75 -8.44
C ASP A 37 -15.13 16.70 -7.38
N LEU A 38 -14.46 16.72 -6.23
CA LEU A 38 -14.59 15.69 -5.20
C LEU A 38 -15.02 16.23 -3.84
N ASP A 39 -15.80 15.40 -3.16
CA ASP A 39 -16.29 15.66 -1.81
C ASP A 39 -15.31 15.14 -0.75
N PHE A 40 -14.03 15.48 -0.89
CA PHE A 40 -13.01 15.25 0.14
C PHE A 40 -12.29 16.55 0.47
N SER A 41 -11.78 16.63 1.69
CA SER A 41 -11.07 17.80 2.23
C SER A 41 -9.54 17.62 2.19
N SER A 42 -9.06 16.41 1.90
CA SER A 42 -7.63 16.08 1.85
C SER A 42 -7.39 14.75 1.11
N TYR A 43 -6.17 14.57 0.61
CA TYR A 43 -5.72 13.29 0.03
C TYR A 43 -5.76 12.14 1.04
N VAL A 44 -5.51 12.42 2.32
CA VAL A 44 -5.66 11.45 3.40
C VAL A 44 -7.10 10.91 3.47
N GLN A 45 -8.09 11.80 3.45
CA GLN A 45 -9.50 11.41 3.49
C GLN A 45 -9.92 10.64 2.22
N GLN A 46 -9.43 11.08 1.05
CA GLN A 46 -9.67 10.40 -0.21
C GLN A 46 -9.13 8.97 -0.21
N GLN A 47 -7.87 8.77 0.22
CA GLN A 47 -7.30 7.43 0.40
C GLN A 47 -8.14 6.57 1.36
N GLN A 48 -8.66 7.13 2.46
CA GLN A 48 -9.53 6.36 3.38
C GLN A 48 -10.77 5.83 2.68
N ALA A 49 -11.37 6.63 1.80
CA ALA A 49 -12.51 6.20 0.99
C ALA A 49 -12.12 5.11 -0.02
N GLU A 50 -10.96 5.23 -0.68
CA GLU A 50 -10.42 4.20 -1.57
C GLU A 50 -10.18 2.86 -0.84
N ILE A 51 -9.56 2.92 0.35
CA ILE A 51 -9.35 1.75 1.21
C ILE A 51 -10.69 1.12 1.60
N ALA A 52 -11.70 1.93 1.93
CA ALA A 52 -13.04 1.44 2.25
C ALA A 52 -13.71 0.73 1.05
N VAL A 53 -13.47 1.18 -0.18
CA VAL A 53 -13.95 0.48 -1.40
C VAL A 53 -13.33 -0.91 -1.52
N ILE A 54 -12.02 -1.05 -1.28
CA ILE A 54 -11.37 -2.36 -1.29
C ILE A 54 -11.96 -3.25 -0.20
N ASN A 55 -12.04 -2.74 1.04
CA ASN A 55 -12.52 -3.52 2.17
C ASN A 55 -13.98 -3.96 2.00
N SER A 56 -14.87 -3.07 1.57
CA SER A 56 -16.28 -3.43 1.34
C SER A 56 -16.47 -4.53 0.29
N ARG A 57 -15.58 -4.61 -0.72
CA ARG A 57 -15.71 -5.54 -1.85
C ARG A 57 -14.98 -6.86 -1.66
N PHE A 58 -13.83 -6.81 -1.01
CA PHE A 58 -12.88 -7.92 -1.01
C PHE A 58 -12.53 -8.43 0.40
N SER A 59 -12.92 -7.75 1.48
CA SER A 59 -12.56 -8.20 2.84
C SER A 59 -13.09 -9.58 3.24
N SER A 60 -14.16 -10.04 2.58
CA SER A 60 -14.79 -11.35 2.86
C SER A 60 -14.08 -12.54 2.21
N ARG A 61 -13.00 -12.30 1.44
CA ARG A 61 -12.25 -13.35 0.76
C ARG A 61 -10.76 -13.15 0.97
N ASP A 62 -10.05 -14.26 0.99
CA ASP A 62 -8.60 -14.25 0.96
C ASP A 62 -8.14 -13.66 -0.38
N HIS A 63 -7.25 -12.68 -0.32
CA HIS A 63 -6.59 -12.13 -1.51
C HIS A 63 -5.24 -11.49 -1.18
N ILE A 64 -4.46 -11.25 -2.21
CA ILE A 64 -3.23 -10.45 -2.19
C ILE A 64 -3.55 -9.10 -2.82
N ILE A 65 -3.05 -8.02 -2.24
CA ILE A 65 -3.08 -6.70 -2.86
C ILE A 65 -1.66 -6.18 -3.07
N MET A 66 -1.35 -5.84 -4.31
CA MET A 66 -0.11 -5.18 -4.72
C MET A 66 -0.48 -3.79 -5.21
N ALA A 67 0.10 -2.76 -4.63
CA ALA A 67 -0.23 -1.40 -5.02
C ALA A 67 0.92 -0.44 -4.75
N ASP A 68 0.88 0.67 -5.48
CA ASP A 68 1.33 1.94 -4.92
C ASP A 68 0.25 2.40 -3.94
N PHE A 69 0.51 2.23 -2.64
CA PHE A 69 -0.43 2.57 -1.58
C PHE A 69 -0.41 4.05 -1.24
N ASN A 70 0.64 4.80 -1.61
CA ASN A 70 0.89 6.17 -1.15
C ASN A 70 0.66 6.36 0.37
N THR A 71 0.88 5.29 1.15
CA THR A 71 0.82 5.32 2.61
C THR A 71 1.80 4.31 3.17
N GLY A 72 2.36 4.58 4.36
CA GLY A 72 3.33 3.69 4.97
C GLY A 72 3.60 4.02 6.44
N PRO A 73 4.27 3.12 7.18
CA PRO A 73 4.60 3.37 8.58
C PRO A 73 5.67 4.45 8.72
N LYS A 74 5.66 5.12 9.87
CA LYS A 74 6.81 5.88 10.36
C LYS A 74 7.74 4.93 11.11
N VAL A 75 9.03 4.94 10.78
CA VAL A 75 10.07 4.14 11.44
C VAL A 75 11.22 5.08 11.79
N GLU A 76 11.33 5.45 13.07
CA GLU A 76 12.32 6.43 13.53
C GLU A 76 13.69 5.80 13.81
N THR A 77 13.71 4.51 14.15
CA THR A 77 14.92 3.77 14.49
C THR A 77 15.04 2.52 13.64
N ALA A 78 16.14 2.43 12.89
CA ALA A 78 16.43 1.27 12.06
C ALA A 78 17.94 1.01 11.99
N VAL A 79 18.29 -0.18 11.53
CA VAL A 79 19.68 -0.63 11.41
C VAL A 79 20.45 0.17 10.35
N SER A 80 19.76 0.73 9.37
CA SER A 80 20.32 1.52 8.26
C SER A 80 19.42 2.71 7.92
N SER A 81 20.01 3.75 7.32
CA SER A 81 19.34 5.02 7.04
C SER A 81 18.25 4.93 5.98
N ASP A 82 18.34 3.96 5.07
CA ASP A 82 17.33 3.61 4.07
C ASP A 82 16.11 2.88 4.65
N ARG A 83 16.19 2.42 5.91
CA ARG A 83 15.10 1.81 6.68
C ARG A 83 14.48 2.74 7.72
N VAL A 84 15.02 3.96 7.86
CA VAL A 84 14.36 5.05 8.59
C VAL A 84 13.33 5.67 7.66
N LEU A 85 12.05 5.59 8.05
CA LEU A 85 10.92 5.98 7.21
C LEU A 85 10.18 7.16 7.84
N ALA A 86 9.92 8.21 7.04
CA ALA A 86 9.18 9.39 7.49
C ALA A 86 7.71 9.08 7.76
N GLY A 87 7.13 8.16 6.98
CA GLY A 87 5.75 7.73 7.05
C GLY A 87 4.84 8.67 6.26
N GLU A 88 4.29 8.18 5.16
CA GLU A 88 3.27 8.89 4.38
C GLU A 88 1.88 8.49 4.89
N ALA A 89 1.10 9.46 5.35
CA ALA A 89 -0.22 9.24 5.96
C ALA A 89 -0.31 7.97 6.84
N PRO A 90 0.54 7.79 7.86
CA PRO A 90 0.67 6.53 8.61
C PRO A 90 -0.65 6.05 9.25
N GLN A 91 -1.60 6.96 9.48
CA GLN A 91 -2.96 6.62 9.89
C GLN A 91 -3.69 5.72 8.87
N ASN A 92 -3.49 5.90 7.57
CA ASN A 92 -4.11 5.10 6.51
C ASN A 92 -3.45 3.72 6.39
N TYR A 93 -2.13 3.66 6.58
CA TYR A 93 -1.42 2.39 6.79
C TYR A 93 -2.01 1.58 7.96
N GLN A 94 -2.34 2.22 9.09
CA GLN A 94 -2.99 1.53 10.22
C GLN A 94 -4.40 1.03 9.89
N ILE A 95 -5.13 1.67 8.98
CA ILE A 95 -6.44 1.18 8.52
C ILE A 95 -6.29 -0.18 7.83
N TRP A 96 -5.25 -0.39 7.02
CA TRP A 96 -5.00 -1.70 6.41
C TRP A 96 -4.77 -2.78 7.46
N LEU A 97 -3.89 -2.52 8.43
CA LEU A 97 -3.58 -3.49 9.48
C LEU A 97 -4.80 -3.83 10.34
N SER A 98 -5.57 -2.80 10.74
CA SER A 98 -6.79 -2.99 11.53
C SER A 98 -7.92 -3.69 10.76
N ASN A 99 -7.91 -3.62 9.43
CA ASN A 99 -8.78 -4.44 8.58
C ASN A 99 -8.24 -5.88 8.38
N GLY A 100 -7.23 -6.30 9.12
CA GLY A 100 -6.72 -7.67 9.12
C GLY A 100 -5.88 -8.00 7.89
N TYR A 101 -5.23 -7.00 7.30
CA TYR A 101 -4.16 -7.22 6.33
C TYR A 101 -2.82 -7.37 7.05
N SER A 102 -1.95 -8.20 6.51
CA SER A 102 -0.57 -8.35 6.95
C SER A 102 0.41 -7.94 5.85
N ILE A 103 1.61 -7.54 6.26
CA ILE A 103 2.71 -7.13 5.39
C ILE A 103 3.99 -7.76 5.91
N THR A 104 4.71 -8.48 5.07
CA THR A 104 6.01 -9.09 5.43
C THR A 104 7.19 -8.24 4.97
N TYR A 105 6.98 -7.36 3.98
CA TYR A 105 8.04 -6.53 3.42
C TYR A 105 8.84 -5.75 4.49
N LEU A 106 8.16 -5.20 5.50
CA LEU A 106 8.80 -4.40 6.54
C LEU A 106 9.70 -5.22 7.47
N THR A 107 9.40 -6.50 7.68
CA THR A 107 10.24 -7.40 8.47
C THR A 107 11.37 -7.99 7.65
N ASP A 108 11.10 -8.30 6.38
CA ASP A 108 12.03 -9.00 5.49
C ASP A 108 13.10 -8.06 4.92
N ASP A 109 12.69 -6.85 4.53
CA ASP A 109 13.58 -5.83 3.95
C ASP A 109 13.38 -4.46 4.61
N GLY A 110 12.19 -3.86 4.52
CA GLY A 110 11.84 -2.63 5.21
C GLY A 110 12.61 -1.38 4.78
N ARG A 111 13.29 -1.41 3.63
CA ARG A 111 13.87 -0.23 2.99
C ARG A 111 12.77 0.67 2.40
N CYS A 112 13.12 1.92 2.09
CA CYS A 112 12.26 2.78 1.30
C CYS A 112 12.00 2.17 -0.09
N THR A 113 10.78 2.38 -0.58
CA THR A 113 10.43 2.12 -2.00
C THR A 113 10.35 3.41 -2.79
N PHE A 114 10.11 4.52 -2.09
CA PHE A 114 10.27 5.87 -2.59
C PHE A 114 11.30 6.62 -1.71
N CYS A 115 12.51 6.73 -2.22
CA CYS A 115 13.70 7.08 -1.44
C CYS A 115 14.12 8.53 -1.63
N LYS A 116 14.78 9.08 -0.60
CA LYS A 116 15.31 10.46 -0.58
C LYS A 116 16.34 10.76 -1.65
N ASP A 117 17.07 9.73 -2.09
CA ASP A 117 18.13 9.85 -3.10
C ASP A 117 17.57 9.70 -4.53
N ASN A 118 16.24 9.79 -4.71
CA ASN A 118 15.61 9.79 -6.02
C ASN A 118 16.04 11.06 -6.78
N PRO A 119 16.70 10.94 -7.95
CA PRO A 119 17.22 12.09 -8.68
C PRO A 119 16.12 12.98 -9.31
N LEU A 120 14.86 12.54 -9.29
CA LEU A 120 13.74 13.25 -9.91
C LEU A 120 13.02 14.18 -8.94
N VAL A 121 13.13 13.95 -7.63
CA VAL A 121 12.36 14.69 -6.61
C VAL A 121 13.13 14.79 -5.29
N ASP A 122 13.01 15.92 -4.60
CA ASP A 122 13.45 16.05 -3.20
C ASP A 122 12.35 15.50 -2.28
N TYR A 123 12.61 14.37 -1.64
CA TYR A 123 11.61 13.67 -0.84
C TYR A 123 12.25 12.95 0.35
N SER A 124 11.43 12.54 1.32
CA SER A 124 11.90 11.71 2.43
C SER A 124 11.80 10.21 2.11
N ASN A 125 12.55 9.37 2.81
CA ASN A 125 12.41 7.92 2.68
C ASN A 125 11.03 7.46 3.13
N ASN A 126 10.30 6.80 2.24
CA ASN A 126 9.01 6.20 2.50
C ASN A 126 8.91 4.81 1.87
N ALA A 127 8.24 3.89 2.57
CA ALA A 127 7.85 2.60 2.00
C ALA A 127 6.34 2.66 1.73
N ILE A 128 5.99 2.88 0.46
CA ILE A 128 4.61 3.10 -0.02
C ILE A 128 4.21 2.12 -1.12
N ASP A 129 5.17 1.37 -1.66
CA ASP A 129 4.94 0.31 -2.63
C ASP A 129 5.21 -1.02 -1.96
N TYR A 130 4.19 -1.86 -1.82
CA TYR A 130 4.39 -3.17 -1.20
C TYR A 130 3.27 -4.12 -1.58
N VAL A 131 3.37 -5.34 -1.03
CA VAL A 131 2.35 -6.38 -1.16
C VAL A 131 1.77 -6.63 0.23
N MET A 132 0.45 -6.58 0.35
CA MET A 132 -0.26 -6.96 1.57
C MET A 132 -1.12 -8.20 1.32
N PHE A 133 -1.34 -8.95 2.39
CA PHE A 133 -2.04 -10.22 2.37
C PHE A 133 -3.30 -10.13 3.24
N LYS A 134 -4.43 -10.60 2.72
CA LYS A 134 -5.68 -10.73 3.45
C LYS A 134 -6.00 -12.21 3.62
N GLY A 135 -6.22 -12.65 4.87
CA GLY A 135 -6.58 -14.03 5.19
C GLY A 135 -5.36 -14.92 5.48
N GLY A 136 -5.49 -16.22 5.20
CA GLY A 136 -4.52 -17.24 5.60
C GLY A 136 -3.26 -17.35 4.73
N TYR A 137 -2.98 -16.36 3.89
CA TYR A 137 -1.78 -16.35 3.06
C TYR A 137 -0.53 -16.28 3.93
N THR A 138 0.09 -17.44 4.13
CA THR A 138 1.47 -17.51 4.58
C THR A 138 2.34 -17.43 3.34
N ALA A 139 3.30 -16.50 3.33
CA ALA A 139 4.39 -16.57 2.37
C ALA A 139 4.99 -17.97 2.49
N GLN A 140 4.82 -18.81 1.46
CA GLN A 140 5.53 -20.07 1.42
C GLN A 140 7.02 -19.71 1.48
N PRO A 141 7.82 -20.35 2.37
CA PRO A 141 9.26 -20.14 2.37
C PRO A 141 9.72 -20.34 0.93
N SER A 142 10.40 -19.34 0.37
CA SER A 142 10.93 -19.44 -0.98
C SER A 142 11.64 -20.78 -1.11
N GLN A 143 11.16 -21.63 -2.02
CA GLN A 143 11.96 -22.79 -2.41
C GLN A 143 13.19 -22.18 -3.06
N VAL A 144 14.30 -22.18 -2.32
CA VAL A 144 15.61 -21.93 -2.87
C VAL A 144 15.75 -22.94 -4.00
N ALA A 145 15.71 -22.46 -5.24
CA ALA A 145 15.98 -23.27 -6.40
C ALA A 145 17.41 -23.80 -6.23
N ASN A 146 17.53 -25.12 -6.03
CA ASN A 146 18.80 -25.83 -6.05
C ASN A 146 19.39 -25.84 -7.46
#